data_AF-A0A0G4J366-F1
#
_entry.id   AF-A0A0G4J366-F1
#
_cell.length_a   1.000
_cell.length_b   1.000
_cell.length_c   1.000
_cell.angle_alpha   90.00
_cell.angle_beta   90.00
_cell.angle_gamma   90.00
#
_symmetry.space_group_name_H-M   'P 1'
#
loop_
_entity.id
_entity.type
_entity.pdbx_description
1 polymer ?
#
loop_
_entity_poly.entity_id
_entity_poly.type
_entity_poly.pdbx_seq_one_letter_code
_entity_poly.pdbx_strand_id
1 'polypeptide(L)'
;MLRTRVLWLVARRAVPPARQRWAGTRPVGGSVSRISEFMMRRRAVTLRARPVEYSVATVFGHLSFVLLAASYGFTDILDLRLMAVAAGVCTLAFNYWHPHGIPLWMPFRWNLLFIITNGIQIVHLLTEARRARSMSSQQLAVFEQVFQPAGLSLVDFWKLVSVANVIQVSEGAHLCYEGAFNPNVLLVVDGKAEVVIRGTKVYELHAGQFIGEMGIHVGLRLSNAMKASATVTALTETTCMSWPRGVLIDLLESNDAIARAVQSAISADIVRKLTSKDDSEILVGKSLHWKCEKQYAMLLERVLEKQFITAHERNMLNRYRILHDIDQGTHVDVLKRLGWTAEGYADGSGDRKPDNPPAADQDDEPYDRGSPWEYTYGPDYN
;
A
#
# COMPACT_ATOMS: atom_id res chain seq x y z
N MET A 1 5.69 -13.25 46.19
CA MET A 1 6.77 -12.72 47.06
C MET A 1 7.67 -13.88 47.50
N LEU A 2 8.82 -14.10 46.87
CA LEU A 2 9.92 -14.84 47.49
C LEU A 2 11.24 -14.34 46.89
N ARG A 3 12.10 -13.87 47.79
CA ARG A 3 13.32 -13.09 47.56
C ARG A 3 14.48 -14.00 47.15
N THR A 4 15.11 -13.73 46.02
CA THR A 4 16.45 -14.23 45.69
C THR A 4 17.50 -13.28 46.25
N ARG A 5 18.10 -13.65 47.38
CA ARG A 5 19.38 -13.11 47.87
C ARG A 5 20.48 -14.09 47.46
N VAL A 6 21.41 -13.67 46.62
CA VAL A 6 22.70 -14.34 46.47
C VAL A 6 23.77 -13.31 46.82
N LEU A 7 24.29 -13.43 48.05
CA LEU A 7 25.54 -12.82 48.48
C LEU A 7 26.69 -13.65 47.90
N TRP A 8 27.66 -12.99 47.28
CA TRP A 8 29.04 -13.50 47.19
C TRP A 8 29.98 -12.46 47.79
N LEU A 9 30.70 -12.88 48.82
CA LEU A 9 31.76 -12.13 49.48
C LEU A 9 32.86 -13.15 49.86
N VAL A 10 34.10 -12.65 49.96
CA VAL A 10 35.38 -13.33 50.27
C VAL A 10 36.19 -13.65 48.99
N ALA A 11 37.44 -13.23 48.79
CA ALA A 11 38.45 -12.63 49.67
C ALA A 11 39.40 -11.71 48.91
N ARG A 12 39.82 -10.63 49.59
CA ARG A 12 40.97 -9.79 49.24
C ARG A 12 42.27 -10.59 49.44
N ARG A 13 43.14 -10.63 48.43
CA ARG A 13 44.60 -10.72 48.62
C ARG A 13 45.20 -9.38 48.21
N ALA A 14 45.79 -8.70 49.19
CA ALA A 14 46.50 -7.44 49.00
C ALA A 14 47.80 -7.69 48.23
N VAL A 15 47.91 -7.09 47.04
CA VAL A 15 49.15 -6.94 46.29
C VAL A 15 49.62 -5.50 46.51
N PRO A 16 50.87 -5.25 46.93
CA PRO A 16 51.36 -3.89 47.17
C PRO A 16 51.40 -3.07 45.86
N PRO A 17 51.21 -1.74 45.92
CA PRO A 17 51.16 -0.93 44.72
C PRO A 17 52.56 -0.83 44.11
N ALA A 18 52.75 -1.45 42.95
CA ALA A 18 53.90 -1.16 42.11
C ALA A 18 53.81 0.32 41.69
N ARG A 19 54.82 1.11 42.08
CA ARG A 19 55.03 2.48 41.59
C ARG A 19 55.23 2.44 40.07
N GLN A 20 54.14 2.47 39.32
CA GLN A 20 54.18 2.86 37.92
C GLN A 20 54.47 4.35 37.88
N ARG A 21 55.75 4.69 37.65
CA ARG A 21 56.14 5.99 37.12
C ARG A 21 55.27 6.24 35.89
N TRP A 22 54.35 7.19 36.02
CA TRP A 22 53.68 7.80 34.89
C TRP A 22 54.79 8.44 34.03
N ALA A 23 55.24 7.70 33.01
CA ALA A 23 55.92 8.32 31.89
C ALA A 23 54.87 9.25 31.29
N GLY A 24 55.06 10.56 31.52
CA GLY A 24 54.22 11.58 30.94
C GLY A 24 54.21 11.40 29.44
N THR A 25 53.14 10.80 28.93
CA THR A 25 52.66 11.09 27.59
C THR A 25 52.32 12.56 27.60
N ARG A 26 53.27 13.38 27.16
CA ARG A 26 53.00 14.74 26.72
C ARG A 26 51.72 14.69 25.89
N PRO A 27 50.70 15.52 26.17
CA PRO A 27 49.58 15.61 25.25
C PRO A 27 50.21 16.00 23.92
N VAL A 28 50.06 15.15 22.91
CA VAL A 28 50.42 15.49 21.54
C VAL A 28 49.48 16.64 21.19
N GLY A 29 49.97 17.86 21.39
CA GLY A 29 49.33 19.10 21.02
C GLY A 29 49.23 19.18 19.51
N GLY A 30 48.31 18.42 18.94
CA GLY A 30 47.77 18.68 17.62
C GLY A 30 46.81 19.84 17.78
N SER A 31 47.17 20.99 17.22
CA SER A 31 46.34 22.20 17.06
C SER A 31 44.85 21.91 17.25
N VAL A 32 44.29 22.27 18.42
CA VAL A 32 42.84 22.37 18.59
C VAL A 32 42.39 23.30 17.47
N SER A 33 41.64 22.78 16.49
CA SER A 33 41.21 23.60 15.37
C SER A 33 40.46 24.81 15.93
N ARG A 34 40.62 26.00 15.32
CA ARG A 34 39.90 27.23 15.73
C ARG A 34 38.39 26.97 15.92
N ILE A 35 37.85 26.03 15.15
CA ILE A 35 36.47 25.53 15.23
C ILE A 35 36.21 24.82 16.56
N SER A 36 37.06 23.88 16.96
CA SER A 36 36.91 23.14 18.21
C SER A 36 36.95 24.07 19.43
N GLU A 37 37.86 25.03 19.44
CA GLU A 37 37.92 26.06 20.48
C GLU A 37 36.64 26.92 20.49
N PHE A 38 36.19 27.40 19.32
CA PHE A 38 34.95 28.17 19.20
C PHE A 38 33.71 27.40 19.71
N MET A 39 33.62 26.11 19.37
CA MET A 39 32.49 25.24 19.69
C MET A 39 32.37 24.96 21.19
N MET A 40 33.50 24.71 21.85
CA MET A 40 33.57 24.38 23.28
C MET A 40 33.75 25.59 24.20
N ARG A 41 34.09 26.77 23.67
CA ARG A 41 34.28 27.99 24.46
C ARG A 41 33.02 28.30 25.28
N ARG A 42 33.19 28.32 26.60
CA ARG A 42 32.15 28.74 27.54
C ARG A 42 31.89 30.23 27.38
N ARG A 43 30.60 30.56 27.28
CA ARG A 43 30.06 31.92 27.18
C ARG A 43 29.00 32.04 28.27
N ALA A 44 28.79 33.24 28.78
CA ALA A 44 27.75 33.50 29.76
C ALA A 44 26.77 34.52 29.18
N VAL A 45 25.48 34.25 29.33
CA VAL A 45 24.42 35.23 29.08
C VAL A 45 23.65 35.42 30.39
N THR A 46 23.42 36.68 30.75
CA THR A 46 22.65 37.03 31.94
C THR A 46 21.17 36.99 31.59
N LEU A 47 20.45 36.00 32.09
CA LEU A 47 19.00 35.87 31.90
C LEU A 47 18.31 36.02 33.25
N ARG A 48 17.36 36.97 33.38
CA ARG A 48 16.65 37.24 34.65
C ARG A 48 17.58 37.33 35.87
N ALA A 49 18.66 38.10 35.75
CA ALA A 49 19.68 38.32 36.79
C ALA A 49 20.47 37.08 37.26
N ARG A 50 20.42 35.95 36.53
CA ARG A 50 21.29 34.79 36.75
C ARG A 50 22.21 34.57 35.54
N PRO A 51 23.54 34.42 35.73
CA PRO A 51 24.43 34.05 34.64
C PRO A 51 24.19 32.58 34.27
N VAL A 52 23.87 32.32 33.01
CA VAL A 52 23.76 30.96 32.47
C VAL A 52 24.95 30.73 31.55
N GLU A 53 25.78 29.75 31.90
CA GLU A 53 26.88 29.31 31.04
C GLU A 53 26.37 28.41 29.91
N TYR A 54 26.82 28.68 28.70
CA TYR A 54 26.55 27.86 27.53
C TYR A 54 27.79 27.79 26.63
N SER A 55 27.84 26.73 25.83
CA SER A 55 28.76 26.58 24.71
C SER A 55 27.94 26.44 23.42
N VAL A 56 28.56 26.64 22.26
CA VAL A 56 27.87 26.41 20.99
C VAL A 56 27.51 24.92 20.87
N ALA A 57 28.37 24.02 21.33
CA ALA A 57 28.08 22.59 21.39
C ALA A 57 26.80 22.28 22.20
N THR A 58 26.64 22.86 23.39
CA THR A 58 25.41 22.65 24.20
C THR A 58 24.16 23.20 23.51
N VAL A 59 24.28 24.27 22.73
CA VAL A 59 23.15 24.78 21.92
C VAL A 59 22.77 23.76 20.85
N PHE A 60 23.74 23.15 20.14
CA PHE A 60 23.47 22.05 19.22
C PHE A 60 22.79 20.85 19.90
N GLY A 61 23.20 20.52 21.13
CA GLY A 61 22.55 19.46 21.92
C GLY A 61 21.10 19.78 22.29
N HIS A 62 20.78 21.00 22.70
CA HIS A 62 19.37 21.38 22.92
C HIS A 62 18.58 21.45 21.62
N LEU A 63 19.17 22.00 20.56
CA LEU A 63 18.55 22.08 19.24
C LEU A 63 18.21 20.70 18.68
N SER A 64 19.09 19.70 18.87
CA SER A 64 18.78 18.33 18.44
C SER A 64 17.55 17.76 19.14
N PHE A 65 17.38 18.01 20.43
CA PHE A 65 16.17 17.58 21.15
C PHE A 65 14.91 18.34 20.71
N VAL A 66 15.01 19.64 20.42
CA VAL A 66 13.89 20.42 19.89
C VAL A 66 13.48 19.92 18.51
N LEU A 67 14.44 19.68 17.61
CA LEU A 67 14.17 19.13 16.28
C LEU A 67 13.59 17.72 16.34
N LEU A 68 14.10 16.87 17.25
CA LEU A 68 13.54 15.55 17.48
C LEU A 68 12.10 15.64 18.02
N ALA A 69 11.83 16.52 18.99
CA ALA A 69 10.48 16.73 19.50
C ALA A 69 9.53 17.26 18.42
N ALA A 70 9.98 18.21 17.60
CA ALA A 70 9.22 18.72 16.47
C ALA A 70 8.92 17.63 15.43
N SER A 71 9.86 16.69 15.22
CA SER A 71 9.67 15.58 14.27
C SER A 71 8.44 14.70 14.58
N TYR A 72 8.07 14.55 15.85
CA TYR A 72 6.87 13.80 16.26
C TYR A 72 5.56 14.52 15.93
N GLY A 73 5.61 15.81 15.59
CA GLY A 73 4.44 16.60 15.18
C GLY A 73 4.18 16.59 13.67
N PHE A 74 5.13 16.13 12.86
CA PHE A 74 4.92 15.98 11.41
C PHE A 74 4.20 14.68 11.11
N THR A 75 3.44 14.68 10.02
CA THR A 75 2.77 13.48 9.47
C THR A 75 3.37 13.04 8.14
N ASP A 76 3.96 13.97 7.37
CA ASP A 76 4.61 13.66 6.09
C ASP A 76 5.94 12.95 6.32
N ILE A 77 6.07 11.74 5.75
CA ILE A 77 7.25 10.91 5.87
C ILE A 77 8.54 11.63 5.44
N LEU A 78 8.50 12.51 4.43
CA LEU A 78 9.68 13.25 3.99
C LEU A 78 10.16 14.23 5.07
N ASP A 79 9.24 14.99 5.66
CA ASP A 79 9.54 15.97 6.70
C ASP A 79 10.09 15.29 7.96
N LEU A 80 9.52 14.13 8.35
CA LEU A 80 10.04 13.32 9.46
C LEU A 80 11.51 12.95 9.23
N ARG A 81 11.86 12.51 8.01
CA ARG A 81 13.23 12.11 7.68
C ARG A 81 14.17 13.30 7.62
N LEU A 82 13.74 14.43 7.09
CA LEU A 82 14.52 15.67 7.06
C LEU A 82 14.82 16.16 8.48
N MET A 83 13.82 16.14 9.37
CA MET A 83 14.01 16.50 10.79
C MET A 83 14.93 15.52 11.51
N ALA A 84 14.79 14.21 11.27
CA ALA A 84 15.68 13.20 11.84
C ALA A 84 17.15 13.41 11.43
N VAL A 85 17.40 13.74 10.15
CA VAL A 85 18.74 14.08 9.66
C VAL A 85 19.24 15.36 10.32
N ALA A 86 18.44 16.42 10.37
CA ALA A 86 18.84 17.69 10.97
C ALA A 86 19.16 17.55 12.47
N ALA A 87 18.31 16.83 13.22
CA ALA A 87 18.51 16.51 14.63
C ALA A 87 19.77 15.64 14.83
N GLY A 88 19.98 14.64 13.96
CA GLY A 88 21.17 13.79 13.96
C GLY A 88 22.46 14.58 13.73
N VAL A 89 22.48 15.50 12.77
CA VAL A 89 23.66 16.37 12.51
C VAL A 89 23.97 17.24 13.72
N CYS A 90 22.96 17.82 14.36
CA CYS A 90 23.14 18.57 15.60
C CYS A 90 23.68 17.68 16.74
N THR A 91 23.18 16.44 16.82
CA THR A 91 23.63 15.44 17.80
C THR A 91 25.07 14.99 17.55
N LEU A 92 25.49 14.83 16.30
CA LEU A 92 26.88 14.54 15.95
C LEU A 92 27.81 15.68 16.38
N ALA A 93 27.42 16.94 16.11
CA ALA A 93 28.19 18.11 16.53
C ALA A 93 28.36 18.15 18.05
N PHE A 94 27.29 17.94 18.81
CA PHE A 94 27.35 17.90 20.28
C PHE A 94 28.24 16.76 20.80
N ASN A 95 28.11 15.54 20.26
CA ASN A 95 28.88 14.38 20.72
C ASN A 95 30.37 14.48 20.36
N TYR A 96 30.71 15.13 19.25
CA TYR A 96 32.11 15.32 18.85
C TYR A 96 32.78 16.45 19.64
N TRP A 97 32.14 17.63 19.73
CA TRP A 97 32.61 18.78 20.51
C TRP A 97 32.03 18.80 21.92
N HIS A 98 32.08 17.65 22.60
CA HIS A 98 31.46 17.52 23.91
C HIS A 98 32.15 18.44 24.93
N PRO A 99 31.41 19.19 25.79
CA PRO A 99 31.99 20.19 26.70
C PRO A 99 33.03 19.66 27.70
N HIS A 100 33.09 18.35 27.92
CA HIS A 100 34.08 17.70 28.78
C HIS A 100 35.37 17.32 28.04
N GLY A 101 35.52 17.71 26.76
CA GLY A 101 36.73 17.54 25.96
C GLY A 101 36.96 16.14 25.37
N ILE A 102 36.10 15.17 25.70
CA ILE A 102 36.20 13.79 25.21
C ILE A 102 35.01 13.51 24.28
N PRO A 103 35.25 13.23 22.98
CA PRO A 103 34.19 12.85 22.05
C PRO A 103 33.49 11.55 22.48
N LEU A 104 32.16 11.56 22.44
CA LEU A 104 31.33 10.40 22.74
C LEU A 104 31.18 9.52 21.49
N TRP A 105 32.20 8.69 21.23
CA TRP A 105 32.28 7.87 20.01
C TRP A 105 31.14 6.87 19.81
N MET A 106 30.63 6.29 20.90
CA MET A 106 29.55 5.32 20.83
C MET A 106 28.24 5.98 20.32
N PRO A 107 27.69 7.03 20.97
CA PRO A 107 26.57 7.80 20.42
C PRO A 107 26.82 8.37 19.02
N PHE A 108 28.04 8.84 18.75
CA PHE A 108 28.41 9.40 17.45
C PHE A 108 28.19 8.39 16.32
N ARG A 109 28.68 7.15 16.46
CA ARG A 109 28.56 6.11 15.43
C ARG A 109 27.11 5.72 15.17
N TRP A 110 26.29 5.59 16.21
CA TRP A 110 24.86 5.31 16.05
C TRP A 110 24.10 6.44 15.36
N ASN A 111 24.38 7.69 15.71
CA ASN A 111 23.78 8.84 15.03
C ASN A 111 24.20 8.93 13.56
N LEU A 112 25.46 8.59 13.25
CA LEU A 112 25.92 8.53 11.86
C LEU A 112 25.15 7.47 11.08
N LEU A 113 24.95 6.28 11.65
CA LEU A 113 24.12 5.23 11.05
C LEU A 113 22.69 5.72 10.79
N PHE A 114 22.06 6.36 11.78
CA PHE A 114 20.70 6.89 11.62
C PHE A 114 20.62 7.96 10.53
N ILE A 115 21.57 8.89 10.45
CA ILE A 115 21.61 9.90 9.39
C ILE A 115 21.72 9.24 8.02
N ILE A 116 22.59 8.24 7.85
CA ILE A 116 22.75 7.52 6.59
C ILE A 116 21.45 6.82 6.20
N THR A 117 20.83 6.08 7.11
CA THR A 117 19.57 5.38 6.86
C THR A 117 18.45 6.34 6.46
N ASN A 118 18.29 7.46 7.17
CA ASN A 118 17.29 8.47 6.83
C ASN A 118 17.63 9.16 5.49
N GLY A 119 18.91 9.41 5.20
CA GLY A 119 19.37 9.95 3.93
C GLY A 119 19.03 9.06 2.74
N ILE A 120 19.24 7.75 2.85
CA ILE A 120 18.85 6.78 1.81
C ILE A 120 17.34 6.83 1.56
N GLN A 121 16.54 6.87 2.62
CA GLN A 121 15.07 6.95 2.49
C GLN A 121 14.62 8.27 1.84
N ILE A 122 15.24 9.40 2.17
CA ILE A 122 14.97 10.69 1.51
C ILE A 122 15.30 10.59 0.01
N VAL A 123 16.45 10.04 -0.34
CA VAL A 123 16.84 9.87 -1.75
C VAL A 123 15.84 8.98 -2.49
N HIS A 124 15.38 7.90 -1.86
CA HIS A 124 14.35 7.02 -2.42
C HIS A 124 13.05 7.78 -2.70
N LEU A 125 12.50 8.47 -1.68
CA LEU A 125 11.26 9.24 -1.78
C LEU A 125 11.33 10.34 -2.85
N LEU A 126 12.44 11.09 -2.88
CA LEU A 126 12.64 12.14 -3.88
C LEU A 126 12.81 11.57 -5.29
N THR A 127 13.42 10.39 -5.43
CA THR A 127 13.56 9.72 -6.73
C THR A 127 12.22 9.23 -7.25
N GLU A 128 11.40 8.61 -6.39
CA GLU A 128 10.02 8.21 -6.73
C GLU A 128 9.18 9.42 -7.15
N ALA A 129 9.21 10.51 -6.38
CA ALA A 129 8.49 11.74 -6.70
C ALA A 129 8.95 12.37 -8.03
N ARG A 130 10.25 12.35 -8.33
CA ARG A 130 10.79 12.84 -9.60
C ARG A 130 10.32 11.98 -10.78
N ARG A 131 10.35 10.66 -10.65
CA ARG A 131 9.87 9.74 -11.69
C ARG A 131 8.38 9.92 -11.96
N ALA A 132 7.58 10.09 -10.91
CA ALA A 132 6.16 10.36 -11.04
C ALA A 132 5.88 11.68 -11.79
N ARG A 133 6.71 12.71 -11.60
CA ARG A 133 6.59 13.98 -12.36
C ARG A 133 7.02 13.88 -13.83
N SER A 134 7.73 12.83 -14.21
CA SER A 134 8.20 12.61 -15.59
C SER A 134 7.21 11.84 -16.48
N MET A 135 5.98 11.59 -16.00
CA MET A 135 4.94 10.93 -16.78
C MET A 135 4.51 11.77 -17.99
N SER A 136 4.10 11.09 -19.06
CA SER A 136 3.56 11.73 -20.27
C SER A 136 2.24 12.45 -19.98
N SER A 137 1.86 13.41 -20.84
CA SER A 137 0.59 14.12 -20.74
C SER A 137 -0.62 13.17 -20.80
N GLN A 138 -0.57 12.12 -21.62
CA GLN A 138 -1.63 11.10 -21.69
C GLN A 138 -1.77 10.33 -20.38
N GLN A 139 -0.65 9.94 -19.75
CA GLN A 139 -0.67 9.27 -18.44
C GLN A 139 -1.22 10.19 -17.34
N LEU A 140 -0.85 11.48 -17.36
CA LEU A 140 -1.36 12.47 -16.41
C LEU A 140 -2.88 12.70 -16.60
N ALA A 141 -3.38 12.73 -17.83
CA ALA A 141 -4.82 12.82 -18.08
C ALA A 141 -5.57 11.61 -17.50
N VAL A 142 -5.04 10.40 -17.65
CA VAL A 142 -5.60 9.18 -17.03
C VAL A 142 -5.58 9.28 -15.51
N PHE A 143 -4.48 9.78 -14.93
CA PHE A 143 -4.39 10.01 -13.49
C PHE A 143 -5.50 10.96 -13.02
N GLU A 144 -5.59 12.15 -13.61
CA GLU A 144 -6.53 13.20 -13.22
C GLU A 144 -7.99 12.77 -13.35
N GLN A 145 -8.31 12.02 -14.41
CA GLN A 145 -9.70 11.62 -14.70
C GLN A 145 -10.15 10.34 -13.97
N VAL A 146 -9.26 9.35 -13.81
CA VAL A 146 -9.64 8.01 -13.33
C VAL A 146 -9.18 7.75 -11.90
N PHE A 147 -7.93 8.07 -11.58
CA PHE A 147 -7.29 7.59 -10.35
C PHE A 147 -7.17 8.65 -9.24
N GLN A 148 -7.06 9.93 -9.58
CA GLN A 148 -7.07 11.02 -8.62
C GLN A 148 -8.42 11.11 -7.88
N PRO A 149 -9.60 10.98 -8.53
CA PRO A 149 -10.88 10.92 -7.83
C PRO A 149 -11.02 9.67 -6.94
N ALA A 150 -10.29 8.60 -7.28
CA ALA A 150 -10.21 7.38 -6.48
C ALA A 150 -9.25 7.50 -5.28
N GLY A 151 -8.62 8.66 -5.09
CA GLY A 151 -7.72 8.94 -3.96
C GLY A 151 -6.29 8.42 -4.14
N LEU A 152 -5.88 8.08 -5.37
CA LEU A 152 -4.52 7.60 -5.62
C LEU A 152 -3.52 8.76 -5.64
N SER A 153 -2.35 8.57 -5.00
CA SER A 153 -1.25 9.52 -5.12
C SER A 153 -0.59 9.44 -6.51
N LEU A 154 0.03 10.53 -6.97
CA LEU A 154 0.74 10.53 -8.25
C LEU A 154 1.89 9.49 -8.28
N VAL A 155 2.55 9.26 -7.14
CA VAL A 155 3.65 8.29 -7.00
C VAL A 155 3.12 6.86 -7.11
N ASP A 156 2.00 6.56 -6.45
CA ASP A 156 1.39 5.23 -6.52
C ASP A 156 0.77 4.96 -7.90
N PHE A 157 0.23 5.99 -8.57
CA PHE A 157 -0.17 5.88 -9.96
C PHE A 157 1.02 5.60 -10.89
N TRP A 158 2.16 6.25 -10.66
CA TRP A 158 3.39 5.93 -11.41
C TRP A 158 3.81 4.47 -11.22
N LYS A 159 3.71 3.92 -10.01
CA LYS A 159 3.96 2.49 -9.74
C LYS A 159 2.99 1.60 -10.53
N LEU A 160 1.70 1.94 -10.54
CA LEU A 160 0.68 1.24 -11.33
C LEU A 160 0.97 1.26 -12.83
N VAL A 161 1.31 2.41 -13.39
CA VAL A 161 1.59 2.54 -14.82
C VAL A 161 2.95 1.94 -15.20
N SER A 162 3.91 1.89 -14.27
CA SER A 162 5.23 1.31 -14.54
C SER A 162 5.21 -0.19 -14.87
N VAL A 163 4.13 -0.88 -14.49
CA VAL A 163 3.88 -2.29 -14.83
C VAL A 163 2.82 -2.48 -15.93
N ALA A 164 2.35 -1.38 -16.53
CA ALA A 164 1.46 -1.40 -17.68
C ALA A 164 2.24 -1.39 -19.00
N ASN A 165 1.69 -2.05 -20.01
CA ASN A 165 2.08 -1.84 -21.40
C ASN A 165 1.10 -0.86 -22.05
N VAL A 166 1.60 0.05 -22.88
CA VAL A 166 0.74 0.86 -23.75
C VAL A 166 0.59 0.11 -25.07
N ILE A 167 -0.65 -0.17 -25.46
CA ILE A 167 -0.97 -0.83 -26.73
C ILE A 167 -1.80 0.12 -27.59
N GLN A 168 -1.52 0.13 -28.89
CA GLN A 168 -2.33 0.82 -29.90
C GLN A 168 -3.06 -0.24 -30.72
N VAL A 169 -4.35 -0.03 -30.92
CA VAL A 169 -5.26 -0.96 -31.57
C VAL A 169 -5.91 -0.24 -32.73
N SER A 170 -5.73 -0.77 -33.94
CA SER A 170 -6.34 -0.22 -35.15
C SER A 170 -7.85 -0.37 -35.12
N GLU A 171 -8.56 0.54 -35.79
CA GLU A 171 -10.00 0.42 -36.02
C GLU A 171 -10.37 -0.95 -36.61
N GLY A 172 -11.45 -1.54 -36.10
CA GLY A 172 -11.93 -2.87 -36.47
C GLY A 172 -11.18 -4.04 -35.82
N ALA A 173 -10.05 -3.80 -35.14
CA ALA A 173 -9.33 -4.87 -34.45
C ALA A 173 -9.99 -5.24 -33.11
N HIS A 174 -9.94 -6.52 -32.76
CA HIS A 174 -10.52 -7.04 -31.54
C HIS A 174 -9.53 -6.94 -30.36
N LEU A 175 -10.01 -6.39 -29.24
CA LEU A 175 -9.28 -6.36 -27.97
C LEU A 175 -9.44 -7.69 -27.21
N CYS A 176 -10.61 -8.31 -27.31
CA CYS A 176 -10.87 -9.67 -26.82
C CYS A 176 -12.08 -10.30 -27.52
N TYR A 177 -12.19 -11.63 -27.45
CA TYR A 177 -13.30 -12.40 -28.00
C TYR A 177 -14.12 -13.04 -26.89
N GLU A 178 -15.45 -13.00 -27.00
CA GLU A 178 -16.36 -13.66 -26.06
C GLU A 178 -15.98 -15.15 -25.88
N GLY A 179 -15.83 -15.57 -24.61
CA GLY A 179 -15.48 -16.95 -24.24
C GLY A 179 -13.99 -17.28 -24.31
N ALA A 180 -13.17 -16.49 -25.01
CA ALA A 180 -11.72 -16.68 -25.04
C ALA A 180 -11.08 -16.23 -23.72
N PHE A 181 -9.96 -16.85 -23.35
CA PHE A 181 -9.18 -16.41 -22.21
C PHE A 181 -8.50 -15.07 -22.50
N ASN A 182 -8.73 -14.09 -21.63
CA ASN A 182 -8.07 -12.81 -21.61
C ASN A 182 -7.10 -12.73 -20.41
N PRO A 183 -5.78 -12.69 -20.65
CA PRO A 183 -4.78 -12.59 -19.59
C PRO A 183 -4.56 -11.15 -19.09
N ASN A 184 -5.21 -10.16 -19.70
CA ASN A 184 -4.94 -8.75 -19.45
C ASN A 184 -6.17 -8.01 -18.89
N VAL A 185 -5.89 -7.00 -18.06
CA VAL A 185 -6.84 -5.93 -17.73
C VAL A 185 -6.45 -4.72 -18.54
N LEU A 186 -7.41 -4.12 -19.25
CA LEU A 186 -7.18 -2.95 -20.09
C LEU A 186 -7.92 -1.74 -19.52
N LEU A 187 -7.36 -0.56 -19.74
CA LEU A 187 -8.02 0.73 -19.55
C LEU A 187 -7.91 1.50 -20.87
N VAL A 188 -9.04 1.90 -21.44
CA VAL A 188 -9.07 2.76 -22.63
C VAL A 188 -8.52 4.14 -22.24
N VAL A 189 -7.43 4.56 -22.88
CA VAL A 189 -6.81 5.87 -22.68
C VAL A 189 -7.38 6.89 -23.66
N ASP A 190 -7.54 6.47 -24.91
CA ASP A 190 -8.07 7.28 -25.99
C ASP A 190 -8.73 6.37 -27.05
N GLY A 191 -9.70 6.90 -27.78
CA GLY A 191 -10.50 6.17 -28.75
C GLY A 191 -11.79 5.56 -28.19
N LYS A 192 -12.42 4.72 -29.00
CA LYS A 192 -13.72 4.09 -28.71
C LYS A 192 -13.70 2.62 -29.08
N ALA A 193 -14.44 1.80 -28.34
CA ALA A 193 -14.63 0.39 -28.65
C ALA A 193 -16.08 -0.03 -28.45
N GLU A 194 -16.60 -0.96 -29.25
CA GLU A 194 -17.90 -1.56 -29.04
C GLU A 194 -17.78 -2.86 -28.23
N VAL A 195 -18.79 -3.11 -27.40
CA VAL A 195 -18.95 -4.36 -26.67
C VAL A 195 -20.10 -5.12 -27.28
N VAL A 196 -19.81 -6.30 -27.80
CA VAL A 196 -20.78 -7.18 -28.46
C VAL A 196 -20.88 -8.47 -27.65
N ILE A 197 -22.12 -8.87 -27.36
CA ILE A 197 -22.41 -10.10 -26.66
C ILE A 197 -23.40 -10.91 -27.50
N ARG A 198 -23.04 -12.16 -27.84
CA ARG A 198 -23.85 -13.04 -28.70
C ARG A 198 -24.30 -12.38 -30.01
N GLY A 199 -23.44 -11.54 -30.59
CA GLY A 199 -23.70 -10.81 -31.83
C GLY A 199 -24.50 -9.52 -31.69
N THR A 200 -24.96 -9.16 -30.49
CA THR A 200 -25.69 -7.91 -30.23
C THR A 200 -24.78 -6.87 -29.58
N LYS A 201 -24.71 -5.65 -30.11
CA LYS A 201 -24.04 -4.51 -29.45
C LYS A 201 -24.79 -4.18 -28.16
N VAL A 202 -24.08 -4.17 -27.03
CA VAL A 202 -24.65 -3.91 -25.70
C VAL A 202 -24.11 -2.66 -25.02
N TYR A 203 -22.97 -2.14 -25.50
CA TYR A 203 -22.29 -1.00 -24.88
C TYR A 203 -21.25 -0.39 -25.83
N GLU A 204 -20.96 0.90 -25.68
CA GLU A 204 -19.81 1.58 -26.29
C GLU A 204 -18.86 2.05 -25.18
N LEU A 205 -17.61 1.61 -25.25
CA LEU A 205 -16.54 2.00 -24.34
C LEU A 205 -15.84 3.26 -24.83
N HIS A 206 -15.54 4.14 -23.87
CA HIS A 206 -14.81 5.38 -24.05
C HIS A 206 -13.57 5.44 -23.16
N ALA A 207 -12.77 6.50 -23.34
CA ALA A 207 -11.64 6.79 -22.47
C ALA A 207 -12.02 6.76 -20.97
N GLY A 208 -11.15 6.19 -20.15
CA GLY A 208 -11.35 6.02 -18.72
C GLY A 208 -12.23 4.83 -18.31
N GLN A 209 -12.46 3.87 -19.22
CA GLN A 209 -13.24 2.66 -18.96
C GLN A 209 -12.40 1.38 -19.08
N PHE A 210 -12.70 0.41 -18.22
CA PHE A 210 -11.93 -0.82 -18.10
C PHE A 210 -12.47 -1.95 -18.98
N ILE A 211 -11.60 -2.90 -19.32
CA ILE A 211 -11.94 -4.17 -19.97
C ILE A 211 -11.21 -5.30 -19.24
N GLY A 212 -11.90 -6.40 -18.91
CA GLY A 212 -11.29 -7.55 -18.24
C GLY A 212 -11.11 -7.39 -16.72
N GLU A 213 -11.77 -6.40 -16.13
CA GLU A 213 -11.74 -6.04 -14.70
C GLU A 213 -12.44 -7.04 -13.78
N MET A 214 -13.14 -8.04 -14.34
CA MET A 214 -14.07 -8.93 -13.64
C MET A 214 -13.49 -9.50 -12.34
N GLY A 215 -14.21 -9.30 -11.23
CA GLY A 215 -13.87 -9.78 -9.89
C GLY A 215 -12.98 -8.83 -9.08
N ILE A 216 -12.20 -7.94 -9.70
CA ILE A 216 -11.27 -7.06 -8.98
C ILE A 216 -12.04 -6.06 -8.10
N HIS A 217 -13.17 -5.54 -8.59
CA HIS A 217 -14.03 -4.56 -7.90
C HIS A 217 -14.60 -5.06 -6.58
N VAL A 218 -14.90 -6.37 -6.47
CA VAL A 218 -15.35 -6.97 -5.21
C VAL A 218 -14.21 -7.42 -4.32
N GLY A 219 -12.96 -7.39 -4.79
CA GLY A 219 -11.79 -7.84 -4.02
C GLY A 219 -11.27 -9.22 -4.38
N LEU A 220 -11.79 -9.89 -5.41
CA LEU A 220 -11.21 -11.15 -5.88
C LEU A 220 -9.86 -10.87 -6.56
N ARG A 221 -8.80 -11.48 -6.03
CA ARG A 221 -7.41 -11.39 -6.51
C ARG A 221 -7.03 -12.58 -7.38
N LEU A 222 -7.83 -12.81 -8.42
CA LEU A 222 -7.57 -13.91 -9.37
C LEU A 222 -6.47 -13.49 -10.33
N SER A 223 -5.25 -14.01 -10.14
CA SER A 223 -4.05 -13.68 -10.93
C SER A 223 -4.06 -14.26 -12.35
N ASN A 224 -4.76 -15.37 -12.55
CA ASN A 224 -4.81 -16.08 -13.82
C ASN A 224 -5.77 -15.45 -14.84
N ALA A 225 -5.56 -15.76 -16.12
CA ALA A 225 -6.44 -15.33 -17.21
C ALA A 225 -7.91 -15.68 -16.96
N MET A 226 -8.80 -14.75 -17.28
CA MET A 226 -10.25 -14.91 -17.15
C MET A 226 -10.86 -15.05 -18.55
N LYS A 227 -11.89 -15.89 -18.71
CA LYS A 227 -12.67 -15.86 -19.95
C LYS A 227 -13.30 -14.45 -20.12
N ALA A 228 -13.39 -13.96 -21.35
CA ALA A 228 -14.06 -12.70 -21.65
C ALA A 228 -15.57 -12.90 -21.73
N SER A 229 -16.35 -12.02 -21.09
CA SER A 229 -17.82 -12.12 -21.09
C SER A 229 -18.47 -11.61 -22.37
N ALA A 230 -17.72 -10.84 -23.16
CA ALA A 230 -18.12 -10.17 -24.39
C ALA A 230 -16.94 -10.12 -25.37
N THR A 231 -17.23 -9.92 -26.66
CA THR A 231 -16.25 -9.49 -27.65
C THR A 231 -16.14 -7.97 -27.59
N VAL A 232 -14.92 -7.45 -27.64
CA VAL A 232 -14.68 -6.00 -27.66
C VAL A 232 -13.87 -5.65 -28.91
N THR A 233 -14.38 -4.71 -29.70
CA THR A 233 -13.80 -4.31 -31.00
C THR A 233 -13.56 -2.82 -31.01
N ALA A 234 -12.38 -2.38 -31.46
CA ALA A 234 -12.07 -0.96 -31.59
C ALA A 234 -12.94 -0.33 -32.70
N LEU A 235 -13.67 0.73 -32.39
CA LEU A 235 -14.46 1.52 -33.36
C LEU A 235 -13.65 2.65 -33.98
N THR A 236 -12.56 3.05 -33.33
CA THR A 236 -11.57 4.00 -33.83
C THR A 236 -10.19 3.46 -33.54
N GLU A 237 -9.14 4.09 -34.05
CA GLU A 237 -7.81 3.90 -33.47
C GLU A 237 -7.89 4.14 -31.96
N THR A 238 -7.46 3.16 -31.18
CA THR A 238 -7.69 3.10 -29.73
C THR A 238 -6.38 2.82 -29.03
N THR A 239 -6.06 3.63 -28.03
CA THR A 239 -4.91 3.43 -27.16
C THR A 239 -5.38 2.87 -25.83
N CYS A 240 -4.78 1.78 -25.36
CA CYS A 240 -5.07 1.21 -24.05
C CYS A 240 -3.82 1.09 -23.19
N MET A 241 -3.98 1.30 -21.89
CA MET A 241 -3.07 0.74 -20.90
C MET A 241 -3.47 -0.71 -20.65
N SER A 242 -2.51 -1.63 -20.73
CA SER A 242 -2.70 -3.07 -20.62
C SER A 242 -1.82 -3.63 -19.53
N TRP A 243 -2.44 -4.15 -18.48
CA TRP A 243 -1.74 -4.87 -17.41
C TRP A 243 -1.90 -6.37 -17.59
N PRO A 244 -0.80 -7.14 -17.64
CA PRO A 244 -0.86 -8.58 -17.38
C PRO A 244 -1.52 -8.81 -16.02
N ARG A 245 -2.57 -9.63 -15.99
CA ARG A 245 -3.43 -9.76 -14.82
C ARG A 245 -2.68 -10.20 -13.57
N GLY A 246 -1.80 -11.19 -13.68
CA GLY A 246 -0.99 -11.65 -12.55
C GLY A 246 -0.15 -10.53 -11.95
N VAL A 247 0.56 -9.78 -12.79
CA VAL A 247 1.39 -8.63 -12.37
C VAL A 247 0.56 -7.53 -11.71
N LEU A 248 -0.64 -7.25 -12.24
CA LEU A 248 -1.56 -6.32 -11.61
C LEU A 248 -1.96 -6.80 -10.21
N ILE A 249 -2.37 -8.07 -10.10
CA ILE A 249 -2.78 -8.65 -8.81
C ILE A 249 -1.64 -8.62 -7.79
N ASP A 250 -0.42 -9.00 -8.16
CA ASP A 250 0.75 -8.93 -7.29
C ASP A 250 1.00 -7.50 -6.78
N LEU A 251 0.78 -6.50 -7.64
CA LEU A 251 0.86 -5.08 -7.25
C LEU A 251 -0.27 -4.68 -6.29
N LEU A 252 -1.49 -5.16 -6.51
CA LEU A 252 -2.62 -4.88 -5.61
C LEU A 252 -2.46 -5.56 -4.25
N GLU A 253 -1.81 -6.73 -4.19
CA GLU A 253 -1.55 -7.43 -2.93
C GLU A 253 -0.37 -6.82 -2.15
N SER A 254 0.62 -6.26 -2.84
CA SER A 254 1.77 -5.62 -2.21
C SER A 254 1.55 -4.15 -1.82
N ASN A 255 0.50 -3.50 -2.32
CA ASN A 255 0.22 -2.09 -2.04
C ASN A 255 -1.29 -1.81 -1.89
N ASP A 256 -1.74 -1.71 -0.64
CA ASP A 256 -3.15 -1.47 -0.31
C ASP A 256 -3.69 -0.13 -0.84
N ALA A 257 -2.85 0.91 -0.95
CA ALA A 257 -3.29 2.19 -1.46
C ALA A 257 -3.64 2.09 -2.95
N ILE A 258 -2.79 1.42 -3.73
CA ILE A 258 -3.08 1.10 -5.15
C ILE A 258 -4.31 0.20 -5.24
N ALA A 259 -4.39 -0.84 -4.40
CA ALA A 259 -5.51 -1.78 -4.36
C ALA A 259 -6.86 -1.08 -4.19
N ARG A 260 -6.98 -0.23 -3.17
CA ARG A 260 -8.21 0.52 -2.88
C ARG A 260 -8.57 1.48 -4.00
N ALA A 261 -7.60 2.21 -4.54
CA ALA A 261 -7.87 3.16 -5.62
C ALA A 261 -8.28 2.45 -6.93
N VAL A 262 -7.62 1.36 -7.30
CA VAL A 262 -7.98 0.55 -8.48
C VAL A 262 -9.39 -0.03 -8.32
N GLN A 263 -9.74 -0.55 -7.14
CA GLN A 263 -11.08 -1.03 -6.84
C GLN A 263 -12.13 0.07 -6.94
N SER A 264 -11.84 1.26 -6.41
CA SER A 264 -12.72 2.42 -6.45
C SER A 264 -12.93 2.90 -7.89
N ALA A 265 -11.85 3.02 -8.68
CA ALA A 265 -11.91 3.40 -10.09
C ALA A 265 -12.71 2.41 -10.94
N ILE A 266 -12.52 1.10 -10.74
CA ILE A 266 -13.29 0.06 -11.43
C ILE A 266 -14.76 0.11 -11.00
N SER A 267 -15.04 0.30 -9.70
CA SER A 267 -16.43 0.37 -9.21
C SER A 267 -17.16 1.57 -9.80
N ALA A 268 -16.51 2.73 -9.89
CA ALA A 268 -17.04 3.92 -10.55
C ALA A 268 -17.27 3.68 -12.06
N ASP A 269 -16.40 2.93 -12.73
CA ASP A 269 -16.61 2.52 -14.13
C ASP A 269 -17.81 1.56 -14.29
N ILE A 270 -17.95 0.57 -13.42
CA ILE A 270 -19.11 -0.34 -13.44
C ILE A 270 -20.42 0.45 -13.27
N VAL A 271 -20.47 1.41 -12.35
CA VAL A 271 -21.65 2.27 -12.17
C VAL A 271 -21.94 3.07 -13.45
N ARG A 272 -20.92 3.64 -14.10
CA ARG A 272 -21.07 4.32 -15.40
C ARG A 272 -21.62 3.38 -16.48
N LYS A 273 -21.11 2.14 -16.55
CA LYS A 273 -21.58 1.11 -17.49
C LYS A 273 -23.03 0.68 -17.25
N LEU A 274 -23.49 0.68 -16.01
CA LEU A 274 -24.86 0.32 -15.64
C LEU A 274 -25.86 1.47 -15.82
N THR A 275 -25.39 2.71 -15.74
CA THR A 275 -26.25 3.92 -15.76
C THR A 275 -26.28 4.63 -17.11
N SER A 276 -25.40 4.29 -18.06
CA SER A 276 -25.40 4.89 -19.38
C SER A 276 -26.73 4.63 -20.09
N LYS A 277 -27.40 5.71 -20.48
CA LYS A 277 -28.66 5.69 -21.24
C LYS A 277 -28.41 5.77 -22.75
N ASP A 278 -27.29 5.26 -23.26
CA ASP A 278 -27.10 5.21 -24.71
C ASP A 278 -28.25 4.41 -25.33
N ASP A 279 -28.82 4.97 -26.41
CA ASP A 279 -30.08 4.67 -27.10
C ASP A 279 -30.21 3.25 -27.68
N SER A 280 -29.78 2.23 -26.95
CA SER A 280 -30.23 0.85 -27.11
C SER A 280 -31.29 0.57 -26.05
N GLU A 281 -32.52 0.97 -26.38
CA GLU A 281 -33.79 0.46 -25.81
C GLU A 281 -33.89 -1.08 -25.87
N ILE A 282 -32.91 -1.74 -26.50
CA ILE A 282 -32.75 -3.16 -26.64
C ILE A 282 -31.96 -3.66 -25.41
N LEU A 283 -32.60 -4.41 -24.50
CA LEU A 283 -32.02 -5.30 -23.45
C LEU A 283 -32.28 -4.94 -21.96
N VAL A 284 -33.19 -4.00 -21.65
CA VAL A 284 -33.34 -3.42 -20.29
C VAL A 284 -33.84 -4.38 -19.18
N GLY A 285 -34.42 -5.54 -19.47
CA GLY A 285 -34.96 -6.42 -18.41
C GLY A 285 -34.19 -7.73 -18.21
N LYS A 286 -34.35 -8.65 -19.17
CA LYS A 286 -33.79 -10.01 -19.06
C LYS A 286 -32.31 -10.09 -19.36
N SER A 287 -31.76 -9.07 -20.04
CA SER A 287 -30.42 -9.16 -20.61
C SER A 287 -29.29 -8.71 -19.70
N LEU A 288 -29.58 -7.80 -18.78
CA LEU A 288 -28.63 -7.42 -17.75
C LEU A 288 -28.44 -8.55 -16.72
N HIS A 289 -29.54 -9.21 -16.31
CA HIS A 289 -29.50 -10.28 -15.32
C HIS A 289 -28.70 -11.51 -15.80
N TRP A 290 -28.89 -11.96 -17.05
CA TRP A 290 -28.10 -13.10 -17.56
C TRP A 290 -26.62 -12.75 -17.73
N LYS A 291 -26.27 -11.49 -18.03
CA LYS A 291 -24.87 -11.05 -18.10
C LYS A 291 -24.22 -11.18 -16.73
N CYS A 292 -24.90 -10.77 -15.66
CA CYS A 292 -24.45 -10.92 -14.28
C CYS A 292 -24.32 -12.39 -13.87
N GLU A 293 -25.30 -13.25 -14.20
CA GLU A 293 -25.23 -14.70 -13.97
C GLU A 293 -24.03 -15.32 -14.69
N LYS A 294 -23.83 -14.99 -15.98
CA LYS A 294 -22.70 -15.50 -16.78
C LYS A 294 -21.36 -15.08 -16.19
N GLN A 295 -21.20 -13.80 -15.84
CA GLN A 295 -19.99 -13.29 -15.20
C GLN A 295 -19.73 -13.95 -13.84
N TYR A 296 -20.79 -14.17 -13.05
CA TYR A 296 -20.70 -14.90 -11.79
C TYR A 296 -20.28 -16.35 -12.00
N ALA A 297 -20.85 -17.04 -12.97
CA ALA A 297 -20.44 -18.41 -13.32
C ALA A 297 -18.97 -18.50 -13.72
N MET A 298 -18.47 -17.53 -14.48
CA MET A 298 -17.06 -17.47 -14.88
C MET A 298 -16.14 -17.18 -13.68
N LEU A 299 -16.56 -16.33 -12.75
CA LEU A 299 -15.85 -16.10 -11.49
C LEU A 299 -15.82 -17.35 -10.63
N LEU A 300 -16.97 -18.00 -10.46
CA LEU A 300 -17.10 -19.20 -9.65
C LEU A 300 -16.30 -20.36 -10.26
N GLU A 301 -16.35 -20.56 -11.58
CA GLU A 301 -15.52 -21.53 -12.31
C GLU A 301 -14.03 -21.31 -12.01
N ARG A 302 -13.56 -20.05 -12.05
CA ARG A 302 -12.15 -19.74 -11.79
C ARG A 302 -11.75 -19.98 -10.34
N VAL A 303 -12.57 -19.55 -9.38
CA VAL A 303 -12.27 -19.72 -7.95
C VAL A 303 -12.23 -21.20 -7.58
N LEU A 304 -13.15 -22.00 -8.14
CA LEU A 304 -13.30 -23.42 -7.80
C LEU A 304 -12.33 -24.34 -8.58
N GLU A 305 -11.57 -23.82 -9.55
CA GLU A 305 -10.59 -24.59 -10.32
C GLU A 305 -9.59 -25.33 -9.42
N LYS A 306 -9.19 -24.70 -8.30
CA LYS A 306 -8.25 -25.26 -7.32
C LYS A 306 -8.84 -26.34 -6.40
N GLN A 307 -10.11 -26.70 -6.55
CA GLN A 307 -10.82 -27.73 -5.77
C GLN A 307 -10.94 -27.46 -4.26
N PHE A 308 -10.62 -26.24 -3.82
CA PHE A 308 -10.88 -25.72 -2.48
C PHE A 308 -11.24 -24.24 -2.59
N ILE A 309 -11.91 -23.69 -1.59
CA ILE A 309 -12.26 -22.26 -1.57
C ILE A 309 -12.09 -21.68 -0.16
N THR A 310 -11.44 -20.53 -0.07
CA THR A 310 -11.18 -19.89 1.23
C THR A 310 -12.40 -19.13 1.75
N ALA A 311 -12.44 -18.84 3.05
CA ALA A 311 -13.47 -17.99 3.63
C ALA A 311 -13.49 -16.59 2.98
N HIS A 312 -12.30 -16.03 2.70
CA HIS A 312 -12.18 -14.74 2.01
C HIS A 312 -12.83 -14.77 0.62
N GLU A 313 -12.53 -15.77 -0.21
CA GLU A 313 -13.10 -15.90 -1.56
C GLU A 313 -14.62 -16.06 -1.53
N ARG A 314 -15.15 -16.85 -0.58
CA ARG A 314 -16.59 -16.98 -0.37
C ARG A 314 -17.24 -15.65 0.01
N ASN A 315 -16.60 -14.88 0.89
CA ASN A 315 -17.07 -13.55 1.25
C ASN A 315 -17.08 -12.59 0.06
N MET A 316 -16.04 -12.62 -0.78
CA MET A 316 -15.98 -11.77 -1.97
C MET A 316 -17.01 -12.18 -3.04
N LEU A 317 -17.22 -13.48 -3.26
CA LEU A 317 -18.28 -13.99 -4.12
C LEU A 317 -19.68 -13.65 -3.59
N ASN A 318 -19.89 -13.70 -2.28
CA ASN A 318 -21.15 -13.28 -1.67
C ASN A 318 -21.39 -11.77 -1.87
N ARG A 319 -20.36 -10.93 -1.72
CA ARG A 319 -20.46 -9.50 -2.07
C ARG A 319 -20.80 -9.29 -3.53
N TYR A 320 -20.21 -10.07 -4.44
CA TYR A 320 -20.56 -10.03 -5.85
C TYR A 320 -22.03 -10.35 -6.07
N ARG A 321 -22.53 -11.43 -5.46
CA ARG A 321 -23.93 -11.82 -5.57
C ARG A 321 -24.89 -10.73 -5.09
N ILE A 322 -24.59 -10.10 -3.96
CA ILE A 322 -25.40 -8.99 -3.41
C ILE A 322 -25.38 -7.80 -4.37
N LEU A 323 -24.20 -7.40 -4.87
CA LEU A 323 -24.06 -6.24 -5.76
C LEU A 323 -24.78 -6.45 -7.10
N HIS A 324 -24.86 -7.70 -7.57
CA HIS A 324 -25.40 -8.06 -8.88
C HIS A 324 -26.77 -8.74 -8.81
N ASP A 325 -27.43 -8.73 -7.65
CA ASP A 325 -28.74 -9.32 -7.40
C ASP A 325 -28.86 -10.79 -7.86
N ILE A 326 -27.88 -11.61 -7.44
CA ILE A 326 -27.82 -13.03 -7.75
C ILE A 326 -28.37 -13.84 -6.59
N ASP A 327 -29.57 -14.38 -6.79
CA ASP A 327 -30.29 -15.15 -5.78
C ASP A 327 -29.62 -16.49 -5.44
N GLN A 328 -30.12 -17.12 -4.37
CA GLN A 328 -29.57 -18.39 -3.86
C GLN A 328 -29.82 -19.57 -4.81
N GLY A 329 -30.96 -19.62 -5.50
CA GLY A 329 -31.27 -20.66 -6.47
C GLY A 329 -30.30 -20.64 -7.65
N THR A 330 -30.10 -19.45 -8.23
CA THR A 330 -29.12 -19.22 -9.31
C THR A 330 -27.71 -19.62 -8.87
N HIS A 331 -27.29 -19.25 -7.66
CA HIS A 331 -25.99 -19.69 -7.13
C HIS A 331 -25.83 -21.20 -7.04
N VAL A 332 -26.84 -21.89 -6.50
CA VAL A 332 -26.83 -23.36 -6.35
C VAL A 332 -26.84 -24.04 -7.71
N ASP A 333 -27.56 -23.51 -8.69
CA ASP A 333 -27.59 -24.06 -10.04
C ASP A 333 -26.24 -23.92 -10.75
N VAL A 334 -25.56 -22.78 -10.59
CA VAL A 334 -24.19 -22.60 -11.11
C VAL A 334 -23.22 -23.57 -10.43
N LEU A 335 -23.29 -23.75 -9.10
CA LEU A 335 -22.47 -24.74 -8.39
C LEU A 335 -22.67 -26.14 -8.96
N LYS A 336 -23.92 -26.57 -9.13
CA LYS A 336 -24.26 -27.88 -9.71
C LYS A 336 -23.68 -28.05 -11.12
N ARG A 337 -23.78 -27.02 -11.99
CA ARG A 337 -23.19 -27.03 -13.34
C ARG A 337 -21.66 -27.19 -13.32
N LEU A 338 -21.01 -26.68 -12.27
CA LEU A 338 -19.57 -26.79 -12.05
C LEU A 338 -19.15 -28.06 -11.28
N GLY A 339 -20.10 -28.94 -10.94
CA GLY A 339 -19.84 -30.17 -10.21
C GLY A 339 -19.59 -29.98 -8.72
N TRP A 340 -20.17 -28.94 -8.11
CA TRP A 340 -20.08 -28.67 -6.67
C TRP A 340 -21.44 -28.77 -5.99
N THR A 341 -21.43 -29.29 -4.76
CA THR A 341 -22.57 -29.23 -3.84
C THR A 341 -22.57 -27.92 -3.05
N ALA A 342 -23.75 -27.48 -2.60
CA ALA A 342 -23.85 -26.30 -1.73
C ALA A 342 -23.16 -26.52 -0.37
N GLU A 343 -23.19 -27.77 0.13
CA GLU A 343 -22.50 -28.20 1.35
C GLU A 343 -20.98 -28.15 1.17
N GLY A 344 -20.43 -28.75 0.09
CA GLY A 344 -19.00 -28.68 -0.20
C GLY A 344 -18.48 -27.24 -0.33
N TYR A 345 -19.25 -26.37 -0.99
CA TYR A 345 -18.93 -24.93 -1.04
C TYR A 345 -18.98 -24.27 0.34
N ALA A 346 -19.93 -24.64 1.20
CA ALA A 346 -20.04 -24.14 2.58
C ALA A 346 -18.94 -24.68 3.52
N ASP A 347 -18.38 -25.85 3.23
CA ASP A 347 -17.29 -26.44 4.00
C ASP A 347 -15.90 -26.06 3.45
N GLY A 348 -15.85 -25.44 2.27
CA GLY A 348 -14.60 -25.00 1.62
C GLY A 348 -13.87 -26.11 0.86
N SER A 349 -14.47 -27.31 0.75
CA SER A 349 -13.89 -28.48 0.08
C SER A 349 -14.78 -28.93 -1.09
N GLY A 350 -14.18 -29.23 -2.24
CA GLY A 350 -14.90 -29.84 -3.36
C GLY A 350 -15.42 -31.23 -2.99
N ASP A 351 -16.17 -31.90 -3.87
CA ASP A 351 -16.74 -33.25 -3.65
C ASP A 351 -15.69 -34.39 -3.53
N ARG A 352 -14.42 -34.08 -3.18
CA ARG A 352 -13.42 -35.04 -2.72
C ARG A 352 -13.30 -34.99 -1.20
N LYS A 353 -13.54 -36.14 -0.55
CA LYS A 353 -13.11 -36.38 0.83
C LYS A 353 -11.63 -35.97 0.98
N PRO A 354 -11.25 -35.18 2.00
CA PRO A 354 -9.89 -34.68 2.13
C PRO A 354 -8.96 -35.79 2.62
N ASP A 355 -8.08 -36.27 1.73
CA ASP A 355 -6.82 -36.87 2.16
C ASP A 355 -5.91 -35.71 2.57
N ASN A 356 -6.06 -35.30 3.83
CA ASN A 356 -5.26 -34.29 4.54
C ASN A 356 -5.66 -32.80 4.30
N PRO A 357 -6.26 -32.11 5.29
CA PRO A 357 -6.48 -30.67 5.20
C PRO A 357 -5.14 -29.89 5.30
N PRO A 358 -4.93 -28.82 4.51
CA PRO A 358 -3.84 -27.88 4.75
C PRO A 358 -4.07 -27.14 6.07
N ALA A 359 -2.98 -26.78 6.75
CA ALA A 359 -3.00 -26.07 8.02
C ALA A 359 -3.84 -24.79 7.93
N ALA A 360 -4.73 -24.59 8.89
CA ALA A 360 -5.49 -23.36 9.03
C ALA A 360 -4.53 -22.17 9.14
N ASP A 361 -4.75 -21.16 8.29
CA ASP A 361 -4.09 -19.86 8.41
C ASP A 361 -4.41 -19.28 9.79
N GLN A 362 -3.37 -19.06 10.62
CA GLN A 362 -3.47 -18.59 12.00
C GLN A 362 -3.69 -17.07 12.12
N ASP A 363 -4.18 -16.41 11.08
CA ASP A 363 -4.40 -14.95 11.08
C ASP A 363 -5.89 -14.57 11.22
N ASP A 364 -6.78 -15.53 11.51
CA ASP A 364 -8.17 -15.27 11.86
C ASP A 364 -8.31 -14.88 13.35
N GLU A 365 -7.86 -13.67 13.71
CA GLU A 365 -8.48 -12.99 14.86
C GLU A 365 -9.90 -12.55 14.45
N PRO A 366 -10.94 -12.89 15.22
CA PRO A 366 -12.30 -12.50 14.91
C PRO A 366 -12.42 -10.98 15.03
N TYR A 367 -12.81 -10.33 13.94
CA TYR A 367 -13.21 -8.92 13.91
C TYR A 367 -14.23 -8.68 15.03
N ASP A 368 -13.79 -7.96 16.06
CA ASP A 368 -14.58 -7.60 17.24
C ASP A 368 -15.92 -6.97 16.80
N ARG A 369 -17.02 -7.67 17.10
CA ARG A 369 -18.37 -7.08 17.07
C ARG A 369 -18.49 -6.19 18.31
N GLY A 370 -17.92 -4.99 18.22
CA GLY A 370 -17.86 -4.04 19.33
C GLY A 370 -18.22 -2.61 18.94
N SER A 371 -19.44 -2.34 18.47
CA SER A 371 -20.23 -1.19 18.96
C SER A 371 -21.62 -1.08 18.31
N PRO A 372 -22.68 -0.79 19.09
CA PRO A 372 -24.05 -0.69 18.63
C PRO A 372 -24.39 0.75 18.20
N TRP A 373 -24.79 0.93 16.94
CA TRP A 373 -25.56 2.11 16.55
C TRP A 373 -27.04 1.82 16.81
N GLU A 374 -27.46 1.94 18.07
CA GLU A 374 -28.87 2.07 18.43
C GLU A 374 -29.33 3.49 18.09
N TYR A 375 -30.12 3.62 17.02
CA TYR A 375 -30.98 4.78 16.83
C TYR A 375 -32.14 4.69 17.83
N THR A 376 -32.03 5.40 18.95
CA THR A 376 -33.18 5.67 19.82
C THR A 376 -33.86 6.96 19.36
N TYR A 377 -35.10 6.82 18.86
CA TYR A 377 -36.05 7.92 18.79
C TYR A 377 -36.42 8.32 20.23
N GLY A 378 -36.09 9.55 20.63
CA GLY A 378 -36.59 10.16 21.86
C GLY A 378 -37.96 10.80 21.62
N PRO A 379 -38.89 10.74 22.59
CA PRO A 379 -40.25 11.26 22.45
C PRO A 379 -40.32 12.77 22.68
N ASP A 380 -41.36 13.37 22.10
CA ASP A 380 -41.88 14.71 22.37
C ASP A 380 -41.84 15.09 23.86
N TYR A 381 -41.52 16.35 24.17
CA TYR A 381 -42.23 17.16 25.17
C TYR A 381 -41.78 18.65 25.07
N ASN A 382 -42.75 19.51 24.73
CA ASN A 382 -42.84 20.97 24.86
C ASN A 382 -41.83 21.89 24.16
#